data_AF-A0A2U0S8F1-F1
#
_entry.id   AF-A0A2U0S8F1-F1
#
_cell.length_a   1.000
_cell.length_b   1.000
_cell.length_c   1.000
_cell.angle_alpha   90.00
_cell.angle_beta   90.00
_cell.angle_gamma   90.00
#
_symmetry.space_group_name_H-M   'P 1'
#
loop_
_entity.id
_entity.type
_entity.pdbx_description
1 polymer ?
#
loop_
_entity_poly.entity_id
_entity_poly.type
_entity_poly.pdbx_seq_one_letter_code
_entity_poly.pdbx_strand_id
1 'polypeptide(L)'
;MDHEKFKTKCETEEKRCERCKKIFLSKLGIYSILYGLFGINFIDLVIAGPTIAGYHIWLTIAYFVPFLPLLLLFGFEDWELVGALGLTASLMNDVFSCPVGMLFLGVNVNLSEWYAFQLGFKGFEVWWNFNGGFVMVPVSSLLMGLTIYARIGIVGALVYRWWNYKHIYPDMPST
;
A
#
# COMPACT_ATOMS: atom_id res chain seq x y z
N MET A 1 36.91 -32.12 -13.92
CA MET A 1 35.84 -32.61 -13.01
C MET A 1 35.35 -31.53 -12.04
N ASP A 2 36.12 -30.48 -11.75
CA ASP A 2 35.71 -29.39 -10.83
C ASP A 2 34.81 -28.31 -11.44
N HIS A 3 34.91 -28.07 -12.75
CA HIS A 3 34.14 -27.01 -13.42
C HIS A 3 32.63 -27.27 -13.44
N GLU A 4 32.24 -28.54 -13.53
CA GLU A 4 30.83 -28.96 -13.61
C GLU A 4 30.16 -28.88 -12.22
N LYS A 5 30.85 -29.30 -11.16
CA LYS A 5 30.42 -29.13 -9.76
C LYS A 5 30.31 -27.67 -9.35
N PHE A 6 31.24 -26.82 -9.80
CA PHE A 6 31.18 -25.38 -9.53
C PHE A 6 29.95 -24.75 -10.19
N LYS A 7 29.68 -25.09 -11.46
CA LYS A 7 28.51 -24.62 -12.20
C LYS A 7 27.19 -25.04 -11.53
N THR A 8 27.06 -26.30 -11.11
CA THR A 8 25.85 -26.76 -10.41
C THR A 8 25.64 -26.05 -9.08
N LYS A 9 26.72 -25.77 -8.34
CA LYS A 9 26.64 -25.04 -7.06
C LYS A 9 26.15 -23.61 -7.27
N CYS A 10 26.71 -22.88 -8.24
CA CYS A 10 26.26 -21.52 -8.58
C CYS A 10 24.79 -21.49 -9.02
N GLU A 11 24.36 -22.39 -9.91
CA GLU A 11 22.95 -22.46 -10.35
C GLU A 11 21.98 -22.77 -9.19
N THR A 12 22.43 -23.54 -8.19
CA THR A 12 21.63 -23.88 -7.01
C THR A 12 21.54 -22.70 -6.03
N GLU A 13 22.62 -21.94 -5.85
CA GLU A 13 22.66 -20.76 -5.00
C GLU A 13 21.84 -19.60 -5.59
N GLU A 14 21.90 -19.39 -6.89
CA GLU A 14 21.10 -18.39 -7.62
C GLU A 14 19.59 -18.66 -7.48
N LYS A 15 19.15 -19.90 -7.76
CA LYS A 15 17.75 -20.32 -7.59
C LYS A 15 17.26 -20.16 -6.15
N ARG A 16 18.14 -20.41 -5.17
CA ARG A 16 17.84 -20.23 -3.74
C ARG A 16 17.66 -18.75 -3.40
N CYS A 17 18.53 -17.87 -3.91
CA CYS A 17 18.45 -16.43 -3.71
C CYS A 17 17.12 -15.86 -4.26
N GLU A 18 16.77 -16.23 -5.50
CA GLU A 18 15.50 -15.84 -6.13
C GLU A 18 14.28 -16.30 -5.33
N ARG A 19 14.29 -17.54 -4.84
CA ARG A 19 13.21 -18.06 -4.00
C ARG A 19 13.10 -17.27 -2.68
N CYS A 20 14.23 -16.98 -2.03
CA CYS A 20 14.25 -16.20 -0.79
C CYS A 20 13.68 -14.79 -0.98
N LYS A 21 14.06 -14.12 -2.08
CA LYS A 21 13.54 -12.80 -2.46
C LYS A 21 12.02 -12.84 -2.65
N LYS A 22 11.49 -13.79 -3.40
CA LYS A 22 10.03 -13.95 -3.61
C LYS A 22 9.28 -14.14 -2.30
N ILE A 23 9.79 -15.00 -1.42
CA ILE A 23 9.19 -15.22 -0.09
C ILE A 23 9.19 -13.93 0.74
N PHE A 24 10.31 -13.21 0.75
CA PHE A 24 10.43 -11.95 1.47
C PHE A 24 9.43 -10.90 0.96
N LEU A 25 9.30 -10.74 -0.36
CA LEU A 25 8.34 -9.81 -0.97
C LEU A 25 6.90 -10.20 -0.68
N SER A 26 6.55 -11.48 -0.78
CA SER A 26 5.21 -11.95 -0.40
C SER A 26 4.90 -11.63 1.06
N LYS A 27 5.87 -11.79 1.97
CA LYS A 27 5.71 -11.40 3.38
C LYS A 27 5.51 -9.91 3.55
N LEU A 28 6.24 -9.06 2.80
CA LEU A 28 6.05 -7.61 2.83
C LEU A 28 4.67 -7.20 2.30
N GLY A 29 4.21 -7.81 1.21
CA GLY A 29 2.86 -7.58 0.67
C GLY A 29 1.77 -7.96 1.67
N ILE A 30 1.88 -9.15 2.28
CA ILE A 30 0.96 -9.59 3.34
C ILE A 30 1.01 -8.62 4.53
N TYR A 31 2.21 -8.22 4.96
CA TYR A 31 2.36 -7.26 6.04
C TYR A 31 1.70 -5.91 5.72
N SER A 32 1.85 -5.40 4.49
CA SER A 32 1.18 -4.18 4.04
C SER A 32 -0.36 -4.28 4.11
N ILE A 33 -0.91 -5.40 3.64
CA ILE A 33 -2.34 -5.66 3.73
C ILE A 33 -2.80 -5.68 5.19
N LEU A 34 -2.13 -6.45 6.05
CA LEU A 34 -2.50 -6.56 7.47
C LEU A 34 -2.31 -5.24 8.22
N TYR A 35 -1.25 -4.48 7.91
CA TYR A 35 -0.99 -3.18 8.49
C TYR A 35 -2.09 -2.18 8.12
N GLY A 36 -2.49 -2.13 6.85
CA GLY A 36 -3.60 -1.30 6.40
C GLY A 36 -4.95 -1.72 7.01
N LEU A 37 -5.24 -3.03 6.98
CA LEU A 37 -6.50 -3.59 7.50
C LEU A 37 -6.68 -3.37 8.99
N PHE A 38 -5.64 -3.56 9.80
CA PHE A 38 -5.76 -3.52 11.25
C PHE A 38 -5.12 -2.28 11.86
N GLY A 39 -3.87 -1.97 11.52
CA GLY A 39 -3.15 -0.85 12.13
C GLY A 39 -3.75 0.49 11.71
N ILE A 40 -3.78 0.76 10.41
CA ILE A 40 -4.27 2.02 9.87
C ILE A 40 -5.77 2.21 10.13
N ASN A 41 -6.61 1.22 9.82
CA ASN A 41 -8.04 1.34 10.10
C ASN A 41 -8.33 1.55 11.59
N PHE A 42 -7.62 0.89 12.50
CA PHE A 42 -7.79 1.14 13.93
C PHE A 42 -7.48 2.59 14.29
N ILE A 43 -6.36 3.12 13.80
CA ILE A 43 -5.99 4.54 14.00
C ILE A 43 -7.08 5.46 13.45
N ASP A 44 -7.57 5.19 12.24
CA ASP A 44 -8.55 6.02 11.54
C ASP A 44 -9.95 5.99 12.17
N LEU A 45 -10.35 4.85 12.72
CA LEU A 45 -11.64 4.69 13.38
C LEU A 45 -11.66 5.18 14.82
N VAL A 46 -10.54 5.08 15.55
CA VAL A 46 -10.47 5.43 16.98
C VAL A 46 -10.10 6.89 17.21
N ILE A 47 -9.23 7.45 16.37
CA ILE A 47 -8.88 8.86 16.47
C ILE A 47 -9.97 9.66 15.77
N ALA A 48 -10.45 10.73 16.41
CA ALA A 48 -11.36 11.71 15.79
C ALA A 48 -10.62 12.58 14.75
N GLY A 49 -9.95 11.92 13.80
CA GLY A 49 -8.98 12.49 12.88
C GLY A 49 -9.46 13.71 12.10
N PRO A 50 -10.68 13.72 11.55
CA PRO A 50 -11.19 14.89 10.82
C PRO A 50 -11.21 16.20 11.63
N THR A 51 -11.21 16.12 12.97
CA THR A 51 -11.15 17.31 13.85
C THR A 51 -9.74 17.82 14.12
N ILE A 52 -8.70 17.05 13.76
CA ILE A 52 -7.30 17.40 13.97
C ILE A 52 -6.75 18.00 12.68
N ALA A 53 -6.24 19.24 12.76
CA ALA A 53 -5.65 19.90 11.62
C ALA A 53 -4.49 19.07 11.03
N GLY A 54 -4.55 18.79 9.73
CA GLY A 54 -3.50 18.07 9.01
C GLY A 54 -3.60 16.55 9.13
N TYR A 55 -4.69 16.04 9.71
CA TYR A 55 -4.88 14.63 9.96
C TYR A 55 -4.67 13.76 8.72
N HIS A 56 -5.22 14.14 7.57
CA HIS A 56 -5.13 13.30 6.38
C HIS A 56 -3.74 13.36 5.73
N ILE A 57 -2.98 14.43 5.95
CA ILE A 57 -1.56 14.49 5.57
C ILE A 57 -0.74 13.55 6.45
N TRP A 58 -0.97 13.60 7.76
CA TRP A 58 -0.34 12.69 8.71
C TRP A 58 -0.69 11.23 8.39
N LEU A 59 -1.96 10.94 8.12
CA LEU A 59 -2.44 9.60 7.78
C LEU A 59 -1.81 9.10 6.47
N THR A 60 -1.69 10.00 5.47
CA THR A 60 -0.96 9.70 4.22
C THR A 60 0.48 9.30 4.51
N ILE A 61 1.19 10.03 5.37
CA ILE A 61 2.57 9.69 5.77
C ILE A 61 2.59 8.34 6.50
N ALA A 62 1.66 8.11 7.43
CA ALA A 62 1.58 6.89 8.22
C ALA A 62 1.46 5.64 7.35
N TYR A 63 0.78 5.71 6.20
CA TYR A 63 0.71 4.59 5.24
C TYR A 63 2.10 4.11 4.78
N PHE A 64 3.08 5.00 4.64
CA PHE A 64 4.41 4.68 4.09
C PHE A 64 5.47 4.41 5.17
N VAL A 65 5.29 4.95 6.38
CA VAL A 65 6.31 4.91 7.45
C VAL A 65 6.90 3.51 7.70
N PRO A 66 6.11 2.42 7.81
CA PRO A 66 6.67 1.09 8.07
C PRO A 66 7.58 0.56 6.96
N PHE A 67 7.50 1.14 5.76
CA PHE A 67 8.23 0.69 4.57
C PHE A 67 9.44 1.56 4.26
N LEU A 68 9.56 2.76 4.85
CA LEU A 68 10.72 3.63 4.69
C LEU A 68 12.06 2.98 5.07
N PRO A 69 12.16 2.09 6.09
CA PRO A 69 13.39 1.38 6.38
C PRO A 69 13.91 0.55 5.20
N LEU A 70 13.04 0.11 4.27
CA LEU A 70 13.48 -0.61 3.07
C LEU A 70 14.35 0.26 2.17
N LEU A 71 14.09 1.58 2.08
CA LEU A 71 14.95 2.50 1.33
C LEU A 71 16.35 2.63 1.96
N LEU A 72 16.41 2.59 3.29
CA LEU A 72 17.68 2.69 4.02
C LEU A 72 18.50 1.39 3.92
N LEU A 73 17.83 0.24 3.86
CA LEU A 73 18.46 -1.07 3.85
C LEU A 73 18.82 -1.57 2.44
N PHE A 74 17.99 -1.26 1.45
CA PHE A 74 18.13 -1.76 0.07
C PHE A 74 18.46 -0.67 -0.95
N GLY A 75 18.46 0.60 -0.54
CA GLY A 75 18.75 1.76 -1.39
C GLY A 75 17.50 2.48 -1.90
N PHE A 76 17.69 3.73 -2.29
CA PHE A 76 16.61 4.58 -2.84
C PHE A 76 16.11 4.11 -4.22
N GLU A 77 16.85 3.23 -4.89
CA GLU A 77 16.43 2.60 -6.15
C GLU A 77 15.19 1.70 -5.99
N ASP A 78 14.88 1.25 -4.76
CA ASP A 78 13.71 0.41 -4.47
C ASP A 78 12.48 1.24 -4.04
N TRP A 79 12.42 2.54 -4.40
CA TRP A 79 11.30 3.41 -4.04
C TRP A 79 9.97 2.95 -4.63
N GLU A 80 9.94 2.30 -5.81
CA GLU A 80 8.71 1.77 -6.38
C GLU A 80 8.08 0.70 -5.48
N LEU A 81 8.89 -0.15 -4.85
CA LEU A 81 8.42 -1.17 -3.92
C LEU A 81 7.82 -0.53 -2.68
N VAL A 82 8.49 0.46 -2.09
CA VAL A 82 7.99 1.21 -0.93
C VAL A 82 6.71 1.96 -1.28
N GLY A 83 6.66 2.58 -2.46
CA GLY A 83 5.48 3.22 -3.01
C GLY A 83 4.29 2.26 -3.13
N ALA A 84 4.51 1.09 -3.73
CA ALA A 84 3.48 0.06 -3.89
C ALA A 84 2.97 -0.47 -2.54
N LEU A 85 3.86 -0.71 -1.57
CA LEU A 85 3.50 -1.20 -0.24
C LEU A 85 2.71 -0.17 0.55
N GLY A 86 3.10 1.11 0.55
CA GLY A 86 2.35 2.16 1.25
C GLY A 86 0.99 2.43 0.62
N LEU A 87 0.90 2.47 -0.72
CA LEU A 87 -0.37 2.61 -1.43
C LEU A 87 -1.31 1.41 -1.22
N THR A 88 -0.75 0.20 -1.08
CA THR A 88 -1.54 -0.99 -0.73
C THR A 88 -2.12 -0.85 0.68
N ALA A 89 -1.35 -0.38 1.66
CA ALA A 89 -1.86 -0.12 3.01
C ALA A 89 -2.95 0.96 3.01
N SER A 90 -2.76 2.03 2.24
CA SER A 90 -3.77 3.08 2.01
C SER A 90 -5.06 2.54 1.39
N LEU A 91 -4.97 1.64 0.39
CA LEU A 91 -6.14 1.00 -0.21
C LEU A 91 -6.93 0.17 0.80
N MET A 92 -6.24 -0.53 1.70
CA MET A 92 -6.93 -1.30 2.75
C MET A 92 -7.68 -0.41 3.73
N ASN A 93 -7.24 0.85 3.92
CA ASN A 93 -7.95 1.79 4.75
C ASN A 93 -9.28 2.21 4.13
N ASP A 94 -9.25 2.69 2.89
CA ASP A 94 -10.47 3.16 2.22
C ASP A 94 -11.48 2.04 1.92
N VAL A 95 -11.00 0.82 1.63
CA VAL A 95 -11.88 -0.30 1.27
C VAL A 95 -12.38 -1.07 2.48
N PHE A 96 -11.71 -1.01 3.64
CA PHE A 96 -12.07 -1.83 4.80
C PHE A 96 -12.31 -1.07 6.10
N SER A 97 -12.23 0.26 6.16
CA SER A 97 -12.50 1.01 7.40
C SER A 97 -13.86 0.69 8.01
N CYS A 98 -14.96 0.76 7.24
CA CYS A 98 -16.27 0.37 7.76
C CYS A 98 -16.38 -1.12 8.13
N PRO A 99 -16.00 -2.08 7.26
CA PRO A 99 -15.98 -3.49 7.64
C PRO A 99 -15.20 -3.79 8.94
N VAL A 100 -14.03 -3.18 9.12
CA VAL A 100 -13.21 -3.33 10.33
C VAL A 100 -13.91 -2.69 11.53
N GLY A 101 -14.47 -1.49 11.38
CA GLY A 101 -15.26 -0.84 12.42
C GLY A 101 -16.47 -1.65 12.86
N MET A 102 -17.16 -2.30 11.93
CA MET A 102 -18.28 -3.20 12.25
C MET A 102 -17.83 -4.42 13.04
N LEU A 103 -16.72 -5.05 12.63
CA LEU A 103 -16.21 -6.27 13.25
C LEU A 103 -15.62 -6.03 14.65
N PHE A 104 -14.92 -4.91 14.86
CA PHE A 104 -14.11 -4.69 16.07
C PHE A 104 -14.59 -3.57 16.98
N LEU A 105 -15.37 -2.61 16.46
CA LEU A 105 -15.77 -1.41 17.21
C LEU A 105 -17.30 -1.25 17.32
N GLY A 106 -18.08 -2.21 16.79
CA GLY A 106 -19.55 -2.19 16.86
C GLY A 106 -20.20 -1.08 16.02
N VAL A 107 -19.48 -0.52 15.05
CA VAL A 107 -20.02 0.46 14.10
C VAL A 107 -21.16 -0.20 13.32
N ASN A 108 -22.27 0.50 13.10
CA ASN A 108 -23.40 -0.02 12.33
C ASN A 108 -23.64 0.90 11.12
N VAL A 109 -23.26 0.43 9.93
CA VAL A 109 -23.40 1.16 8.66
C VAL A 109 -23.97 0.20 7.63
N ASN A 110 -24.81 0.72 6.74
CA ASN A 110 -25.23 -0.02 5.56
C ASN A 110 -24.04 -0.21 4.60
N LEU A 111 -23.43 -1.41 4.62
CA LEU A 111 -22.26 -1.72 3.79
C LEU A 111 -22.52 -1.52 2.29
N SER A 112 -23.73 -1.83 1.82
CA SER A 112 -24.05 -1.65 0.40
C SER A 112 -23.98 -0.18 -0.02
N GLU A 113 -24.47 0.70 0.85
CA GLU A 113 -24.45 2.14 0.62
C GLU A 113 -23.04 2.70 0.74
N TRP A 114 -22.29 2.22 1.74
CA TRP A 114 -20.91 2.62 1.94
C TRP A 114 -20.01 2.23 0.77
N TYR A 115 -20.10 1.00 0.28
CA TYR A 115 -19.36 0.58 -0.90
C TYR A 115 -19.81 1.32 -2.16
N ALA A 116 -21.11 1.64 -2.30
CA ALA A 116 -21.58 2.46 -3.41
C ALA A 116 -20.92 3.86 -3.39
N PHE A 117 -20.77 4.46 -2.21
CA PHE A 117 -20.03 5.72 -2.07
C PHE A 117 -18.54 5.55 -2.38
N GLN A 118 -17.89 4.57 -1.75
CA GLN A 118 -16.45 4.32 -1.90
C GLN A 118 -16.04 4.07 -3.35
N LEU A 119 -16.84 3.29 -4.08
CA LEU A 119 -16.53 2.89 -5.46
C LEU A 119 -16.97 3.93 -6.51
N GLY A 120 -17.50 5.08 -6.11
CA GLY A 120 -17.88 6.15 -7.05
C GLY A 120 -19.27 6.04 -7.64
N PHE A 121 -20.12 5.14 -7.16
CA PHE A 121 -21.46 4.93 -7.70
C PHE A 121 -22.49 5.96 -7.23
N LYS A 122 -22.13 6.87 -6.32
CA LYS A 122 -22.98 7.97 -5.83
C LYS A 122 -22.66 9.34 -6.47
N GLY A 123 -21.78 9.38 -7.47
CA GLY A 123 -21.50 10.62 -8.22
C GLY A 123 -20.92 11.74 -7.36
N PHE A 124 -21.55 12.91 -7.36
CA PHE A 124 -21.04 14.09 -6.64
C PHE A 124 -21.49 14.18 -5.17
N GLU A 125 -22.16 13.17 -4.65
CA GLU A 125 -22.51 13.10 -3.22
C GLU A 125 -21.25 13.16 -2.35
N VAL A 126 -21.28 13.96 -1.28
CA VAL A 126 -20.13 14.19 -0.37
C VAL A 126 -20.48 13.65 1.01
N TRP A 127 -19.61 12.81 1.58
CA TRP A 127 -19.81 12.24 2.92
C TRP A 127 -18.80 12.71 3.96
N TRP A 128 -17.61 13.13 3.53
CA TRP A 128 -16.58 13.58 4.45
C TRP A 128 -15.66 14.60 3.77
N ASN A 129 -14.87 15.30 4.59
CA ASN A 129 -13.93 16.30 4.13
C ASN A 129 -12.50 15.83 4.41
N PHE A 130 -11.66 15.85 3.39
CA PHE A 130 -10.23 15.72 3.55
C PHE A 130 -9.71 16.96 4.30
N ASN A 131 -9.09 16.71 5.45
CA ASN A 131 -8.45 17.72 6.29
C ASN A 131 -6.94 17.73 6.05
N GLY A 132 -6.50 18.68 5.22
CA GLY A 132 -5.10 18.96 4.92
C GLY A 132 -4.41 19.93 5.88
N GLY A 133 -5.08 20.34 6.96
CA GLY A 133 -4.59 21.31 7.94
C GLY A 133 -4.94 22.74 7.59
N PHE A 134 -4.51 23.21 6.43
CA PHE A 134 -4.81 24.57 5.94
C PHE A 134 -5.97 24.60 4.93
N VAL A 135 -6.32 23.43 4.38
CA VAL A 135 -7.38 23.28 3.37
C VAL A 135 -8.28 22.11 3.75
N MET A 136 -9.57 22.34 3.57
CA MET A 136 -10.60 21.30 3.67
C MET A 136 -11.13 21.05 2.26
N VAL A 137 -11.06 19.80 1.79
CA VAL A 137 -11.56 19.42 0.47
C VAL A 137 -12.73 18.46 0.65
N PRO A 138 -13.94 18.82 0.19
CA PRO A 138 -15.07 17.90 0.23
C PRO A 138 -14.81 16.71 -0.69
N VAL A 139 -14.87 15.51 -0.14
CA VAL A 139 -14.64 14.28 -0.91
C VAL A 139 -15.97 13.76 -1.40
N SER A 140 -16.17 13.87 -2.71
CA SER A 140 -17.32 13.25 -3.38
C SER A 140 -17.09 11.75 -3.60
N SER A 141 -18.16 10.99 -3.76
CA SER A 141 -18.11 9.58 -4.13
C SER A 141 -17.28 9.36 -5.40
N LEU A 142 -17.49 10.17 -6.44
CA LEU A 142 -16.73 10.10 -7.69
C LEU A 142 -15.24 10.31 -7.43
N LEU A 143 -14.86 11.32 -6.65
CA LEU A 143 -13.46 11.56 -6.30
C LEU A 143 -12.88 10.37 -5.52
N MET A 144 -13.62 9.84 -4.55
CA MET A 144 -13.21 8.66 -3.79
C MET A 144 -12.96 7.46 -4.70
N GLY A 145 -13.94 7.08 -5.53
CA GLY A 145 -13.81 5.97 -6.48
C GLY A 145 -12.64 6.16 -7.44
N LEU A 146 -12.49 7.35 -8.03
CA LEU A 146 -11.36 7.66 -8.91
C LEU A 146 -10.01 7.47 -8.20
N THR A 147 -9.88 7.89 -6.95
CA THR A 147 -8.62 7.70 -6.21
C THR A 147 -8.36 6.24 -5.88
N ILE A 148 -9.39 5.43 -5.58
CA ILE A 148 -9.24 3.99 -5.34
C ILE A 148 -8.76 3.30 -6.63
N TYR A 149 -9.44 3.53 -7.75
CA TYR A 149 -9.07 2.93 -9.03
C TYR A 149 -7.68 3.39 -9.50
N ALA A 150 -7.36 4.69 -9.33
CA ALA A 150 -6.03 5.20 -9.64
C ALA A 150 -4.95 4.53 -8.80
N ARG A 151 -5.17 4.35 -7.50
CA ARG A 151 -4.21 3.66 -6.61
C ARG A 151 -4.04 2.19 -6.97
N ILE A 152 -5.10 1.47 -7.30
CA ILE A 152 -5.01 0.09 -7.80
C ILE A 152 -4.12 0.04 -9.06
N GLY A 153 -4.35 0.95 -10.01
CA GLY A 153 -3.56 1.06 -11.23
C GLY A 153 -2.08 1.40 -10.95
N ILE A 154 -1.83 2.37 -10.06
CA ILE A 154 -0.47 2.78 -9.68
C ILE A 154 0.27 1.64 -8.96
N VAL A 155 -0.38 0.96 -8.01
CA VAL A 155 0.23 -0.20 -7.32
C VAL A 155 0.61 -1.27 -8.34
N GLY A 156 -0.29 -1.61 -9.26
CA GLY A 156 0.00 -2.57 -10.33
C GLY A 156 1.18 -2.13 -11.20
N ALA A 157 1.22 -0.86 -11.60
CA ALA A 157 2.29 -0.30 -12.42
C ALA A 157 3.64 -0.27 -11.70
N LEU A 158 3.67 0.13 -10.42
CA LEU A 158 4.89 0.16 -9.60
C LEU A 158 5.43 -1.25 -9.37
N VAL A 159 4.58 -2.21 -8.99
CA VAL A 159 4.98 -3.62 -8.82
C VAL A 159 5.52 -4.18 -10.14
N TYR A 160 4.84 -3.93 -11.26
CA TYR A 160 5.27 -4.39 -12.58
C TYR A 160 6.62 -3.80 -12.98
N ARG A 161 6.79 -2.47 -12.84
CA ARG A 161 8.05 -1.80 -13.17
C ARG A 161 9.20 -2.31 -12.31
N TRP A 162 8.99 -2.37 -11.01
CA TRP A 162 9.98 -2.86 -10.05
C TRP A 162 10.42 -4.29 -10.37
N TRP A 163 9.46 -5.17 -10.67
CA TRP A 163 9.73 -6.57 -11.01
C TRP A 163 10.54 -6.72 -12.29
N ASN A 164 10.18 -5.97 -13.34
CA ASN A 164 10.85 -6.08 -14.64
C ASN A 164 12.19 -5.36 -14.68
N TYR A 165 12.33 -4.21 -14.02
CA TYR A 165 13.59 -3.48 -13.98
C TYR A 165 14.72 -4.32 -13.37
N LYS A 166 14.46 -5.01 -12.24
CA LYS A 166 15.46 -5.89 -11.61
C LYS A 166 15.70 -7.21 -12.36
N HIS A 167 14.81 -7.65 -13.24
CA HIS A 167 15.05 -8.82 -14.07
C HIS A 167 15.88 -8.52 -15.33
N ILE A 168 15.85 -7.27 -15.82
CA ILE A 168 16.53 -6.90 -17.07
C ILE A 168 17.99 -6.49 -16.81
N TYR A 169 18.32 -5.94 -15.64
CA TYR A 169 19.68 -5.50 -15.31
C TYR A 169 20.14 -5.97 -13.91
N PRO A 170 20.46 -7.27 -13.74
CA PRO A 170 20.91 -7.80 -12.45
C PRO A 170 22.31 -7.31 -12.03
N ASP A 171 23.15 -6.90 -12.99
CA ASP A 171 24.59 -6.65 -12.78
C ASP A 171 25.02 -5.18 -13.01
N MET A 172 24.09 -4.24 -13.21
CA MET A 172 24.50 -2.84 -13.30
C MET A 172 24.89 -2.32 -11.91
N PRO A 173 26.12 -1.80 -11.73
CA PRO A 173 26.50 -1.16 -10.49
C PRO A 173 25.59 0.04 -10.28
N SER A 174 25.03 0.14 -9.07
CA SER A 174 24.26 1.29 -8.59
C SER A 174 25.08 2.55 -8.81
N THR A 175 24.61 3.44 -9.68
CA THR A 175 25.24 4.75 -9.95
C THR A 175 24.99 5.74 -8.83
#